data_AF-A0A929AUN2-F1
#
_entry.id   AF-A0A929AUN2-F1
#
_cell.length_a   1.000
_cell.length_b   1.000
_cell.length_c   1.000
_cell.angle_alpha   90.00
_cell.angle_beta   90.00
_cell.angle_gamma   90.00
#
_symmetry.space_group_name_H-M   'P 1'
#
loop_
_entity.id
_entity.type
_entity.pdbx_description
1 polymer ?
#
loop_
_entity_poly.entity_id
_entity_poly.type
_entity_poly.pdbx_seq_one_letter_code
_entity_poly.pdbx_strand_id
1 'polypeptide(L)'
;MNNFTFGPFGNSFGIGPFLFPASPGSDYIFSIQENAIYWGRDGNDTLFSFDPGANNLLQVDLLIGDLVDATLFPEMGGTPRNWQNRFILGDWQQPYYVSGLPFIFGLNQFAVIADFSSSQDTIQLHGTPEDYQLVTTPVGTALLWRQFPALDLIAFLPLVSDLNLEDSYFQFQGDRPPEGPVLEKIQQLGTEGIDGFTSLTTDSFRNIYVTGGTQGNIWIVKYDSDGNQLWIQDFGTSSYDTGTDLVSDREGNLYLVGVTNGDLGGANAGSFDVWLAKYDSDGNQLWIQQFGNELVDLSYSIDVDGEGNVYLSGHSARADSEGEQALLGQSLYPWVAKYDSDGNQLWFQEFEISGLTEAYGVNVDSNDRVYATGWTLVDFGGENAGLYDIWLAQLDSDGNPVWIEQFGSEDYDFPWGIDTDSQGNIYTTGWTLGDLGGANAGSYDPWVAKYDSEGNQQWIRQFGTSGDDGTGTFLKAIEVDSNDNIFLTGYTDSNLGGANAGFYDPWVAKYDSDGNQLWIQQFGTPEFDYAGSISSDNADNLYVTGWTEGSLGDLNAGAVDGWIAKLDAESGILQDFSGTVDIPILG
;
A
#
# COMPACT_ATOMS: atom_id res chain seq x y z
N MET A 1 -41.79 -6.36 -44.68
CA MET A 1 -40.77 -7.28 -45.20
C MET A 1 -39.60 -6.46 -45.69
N ASN A 2 -38.56 -6.44 -44.88
CA ASN A 2 -37.14 -6.47 -45.24
C ASN A 2 -36.53 -5.37 -46.13
N ASN A 3 -35.56 -4.72 -45.48
CA ASN A 3 -34.22 -4.38 -45.95
C ASN A 3 -34.03 -3.00 -46.58
N PHE A 4 -33.73 -2.03 -45.72
CA PHE A 4 -32.75 -1.00 -46.02
C PHE A 4 -31.45 -1.31 -45.27
N THR A 5 -30.42 -1.60 -46.05
CA THR A 5 -29.02 -1.78 -45.69
C THR A 5 -28.36 -0.43 -45.43
N PHE A 6 -27.85 -0.21 -44.22
CA PHE A 6 -26.78 0.76 -43.96
C PHE A 6 -25.45 0.00 -43.93
N GLY A 7 -24.45 0.55 -44.63
CA GLY A 7 -23.10 -0.02 -44.71
C GLY A 7 -22.37 -0.01 -43.37
N PRO A 8 -21.35 -0.87 -43.20
CA PRO A 8 -20.58 -0.91 -41.97
C PRO A 8 -19.78 0.39 -41.83
N PHE A 9 -19.99 1.06 -40.72
CA PHE A 9 -19.12 2.12 -40.22
C PHE A 9 -17.70 1.57 -40.05
N GLY A 10 -16.74 2.41 -40.40
CA GLY A 10 -15.32 2.10 -40.34
C GLY A 10 -14.83 1.91 -38.91
N ASN A 11 -13.93 0.94 -38.81
CA ASN A 11 -12.93 0.70 -37.79
C ASN A 11 -12.62 1.90 -36.87
N SER A 12 -13.09 1.81 -35.63
CA SER A 12 -12.37 2.24 -34.43
C SER A 12 -13.06 1.61 -33.20
N PHE A 13 -13.03 0.27 -33.12
CA PHE A 13 -13.11 -0.39 -31.82
C PHE A 13 -11.67 -0.60 -31.37
N GLY A 14 -11.12 0.40 -30.68
CA GLY A 14 -9.98 0.19 -29.80
C GLY A 14 -10.51 -0.52 -28.56
N ILE A 15 -10.70 -1.83 -28.69
CA ILE A 15 -10.80 -2.72 -27.54
C ILE A 15 -9.37 -2.95 -27.07
N GLY A 16 -9.06 -2.45 -25.88
CA GLY A 16 -7.82 -2.76 -25.20
C GLY A 16 -7.75 -2.06 -23.85
N PRO A 17 -8.13 -2.75 -22.77
CA PRO A 17 -7.42 -2.68 -21.52
C PRO A 17 -6.76 -4.03 -21.28
N PHE A 18 -5.44 -4.05 -21.17
CA PHE A 18 -4.71 -5.23 -20.72
C PHE A 18 -4.95 -5.36 -19.21
N LEU A 19 -5.67 -6.40 -18.82
CA LEU A 19 -5.76 -6.84 -17.43
C LEU A 19 -4.45 -7.56 -17.11
N PHE A 20 -3.66 -7.03 -16.16
CA PHE A 20 -2.60 -7.80 -15.53
C PHE A 20 -3.25 -8.94 -14.72
N PRO A 21 -2.64 -10.13 -14.65
CA PRO A 21 -3.02 -11.09 -13.62
C PRO A 21 -2.67 -10.45 -12.27
N ALA A 22 -3.68 -9.88 -11.60
CA ALA A 22 -3.57 -9.45 -10.21
C ALA A 22 -3.14 -10.65 -9.38
N SER A 23 -2.09 -10.52 -8.59
CA SER A 23 -1.83 -11.49 -7.54
C SER A 23 -2.76 -11.14 -6.37
N PRO A 24 -3.73 -12.00 -5.98
CA PRO A 24 -4.58 -11.83 -4.80
C PRO A 24 -3.80 -11.68 -3.48
N GLY A 25 -3.27 -10.50 -3.21
CA GLY A 25 -2.56 -10.10 -2.00
C GLY A 25 -1.34 -9.22 -2.30
N SER A 26 -0.99 -9.05 -3.58
CA SER A 26 -0.52 -7.75 -4.05
C SER A 26 -1.76 -6.88 -4.26
N ASP A 27 -2.14 -6.16 -3.22
CA ASP A 27 -3.29 -5.24 -3.16
C ASP A 27 -3.09 -3.97 -4.01
N TYR A 28 -2.32 -4.09 -5.08
CA TYR A 28 -2.04 -3.05 -6.05
C TYR A 28 -2.25 -3.61 -7.46
N ILE A 29 -3.50 -3.56 -7.94
CA ILE A 29 -3.75 -3.52 -9.37
C ILE A 29 -3.25 -2.17 -9.86
N PHE A 30 -2.10 -2.12 -10.53
CA PHE A 30 -1.68 -0.95 -11.29
C PHE A 30 -2.25 -1.02 -12.71
N SER A 31 -3.10 -0.08 -13.09
CA SER A 31 -3.39 0.22 -14.50
C SER A 31 -2.88 1.64 -14.80
N ILE A 32 -2.85 2.08 -16.05
CA ILE A 32 -2.32 3.39 -16.46
C ILE A 32 -3.26 4.06 -17.44
N GLN A 33 -3.67 5.29 -17.09
CA GLN A 33 -3.76 6.43 -18.01
C GLN A 33 -3.24 7.68 -17.29
N GLU A 34 -2.77 8.68 -18.05
CA GLU A 34 -2.22 9.95 -17.55
C GLU A 34 -3.10 10.49 -16.40
N ASN A 35 -2.51 10.67 -15.20
CA ASN A 35 -3.09 11.19 -13.95
C ASN A 35 -3.89 10.24 -13.02
N ALA A 36 -3.64 8.92 -13.01
CA ALA A 36 -4.33 7.98 -12.12
C ALA A 36 -3.40 7.16 -11.18
N ILE A 37 -3.76 7.06 -9.89
CA ILE A 37 -3.31 6.00 -8.97
C ILE A 37 -4.41 4.95 -8.89
N TYR A 38 -4.05 3.67 -8.99
CA TYR A 38 -4.95 2.57 -8.69
C TYR A 38 -4.53 1.94 -7.36
N TRP A 39 -5.51 1.74 -6.47
CA TRP A 39 -5.39 0.97 -5.24
C TRP A 39 -6.56 -0.02 -5.19
N GLY A 40 -6.37 -1.20 -4.61
CA GLY A 40 -7.45 -2.19 -4.48
C GLY A 40 -6.95 -3.44 -3.77
N ARG A 41 -7.52 -3.71 -2.59
CA ARG A 41 -7.14 -4.82 -1.72
C ARG A 41 -7.69 -6.18 -2.17
N ASP A 42 -6.92 -7.26 -1.96
CA ASP A 42 -7.41 -8.63 -1.95
C ASP A 42 -7.90 -8.97 -0.55
N GLY A 43 -9.20 -8.81 -0.41
CA GLY A 43 -9.89 -8.75 0.87
C GLY A 43 -10.82 -7.54 0.88
N ASN A 44 -12.11 -7.83 0.77
CA ASN A 44 -13.21 -7.03 1.27
C ASN A 44 -13.29 -5.51 0.99
N ASP A 45 -12.54 -4.95 0.02
CA ASP A 45 -13.12 -4.09 -1.02
C ASP A 45 -12.17 -3.50 -2.09
N THR A 46 -12.73 -3.45 -3.30
CA THR A 46 -12.82 -2.33 -4.26
C THR A 46 -11.58 -1.55 -4.75
N LEU A 47 -11.37 -1.76 -6.04
CA LEU A 47 -10.54 -1.04 -7.01
C LEU A 47 -10.95 0.44 -7.21
N PHE A 48 -9.97 1.34 -7.11
CA PHE A 48 -10.12 2.75 -7.45
C PHE A 48 -9.78 3.03 -8.90
N SER A 49 -10.55 3.93 -9.53
CA SER A 49 -10.07 4.68 -10.70
C SER A 49 -10.32 6.17 -10.50
N PHE A 50 -9.39 6.99 -11.01
CA PHE A 50 -9.50 8.44 -11.04
C PHE A 50 -8.79 9.03 -12.27
N ASP A 51 -9.43 9.98 -12.98
CA ASP A 51 -8.83 10.94 -13.92
C ASP A 51 -9.29 12.35 -13.51
N PRO A 52 -8.42 13.20 -12.92
CA PRO A 52 -8.69 14.62 -12.75
C PRO A 52 -8.61 15.27 -14.13
N GLY A 53 -9.73 15.21 -14.84
CA GLY A 53 -9.82 15.56 -16.25
C GLY A 53 -9.08 16.84 -16.62
N ALA A 54 -8.04 16.68 -17.43
CA ALA A 54 -7.54 17.78 -18.27
C ALA A 54 -8.52 18.13 -19.40
N ASN A 55 -9.54 17.28 -19.68
CA ASN A 55 -10.24 17.30 -20.98
C ASN A 55 -11.80 17.23 -20.99
N ASN A 56 -12.52 17.42 -19.88
CA ASN A 56 -14.01 17.43 -19.87
C ASN A 56 -14.68 16.18 -20.50
N LEU A 57 -14.12 14.98 -20.31
CA LEU A 57 -14.73 13.72 -20.76
C LEU A 57 -15.50 13.05 -19.61
N LEU A 58 -16.44 12.16 -19.95
CA LEU A 58 -17.16 11.30 -19.00
C LEU A 58 -16.19 10.28 -18.41
N GLN A 59 -16.07 10.26 -17.08
CA GLN A 59 -15.31 9.31 -16.29
C GLN A 59 -16.27 8.30 -15.64
N VAL A 60 -15.88 7.03 -15.65
CA VAL A 60 -16.65 5.93 -15.04
C VAL A 60 -15.68 5.11 -14.23
N ASP A 61 -15.93 5.01 -12.92
CA ASP A 61 -15.11 4.20 -12.04
C ASP A 61 -15.77 2.86 -11.76
N LEU A 62 -15.00 1.78 -11.57
CA LEU A 62 -15.53 0.44 -11.32
C LEU A 62 -15.10 -0.02 -9.93
N LEU A 63 -16.05 0.03 -9.00
CA LEU A 63 -15.94 -0.53 -7.68
C LEU A 63 -16.40 -1.99 -7.69
N ILE A 64 -15.69 -2.90 -7.04
CA ILE A 64 -15.98 -4.34 -7.08
C ILE A 64 -15.87 -4.91 -5.67
N GLY A 65 -16.92 -5.60 -5.22
CA GLY A 65 -16.90 -6.38 -3.98
C GLY A 65 -16.04 -7.65 -4.07
N ASP A 66 -16.42 -8.68 -3.33
CA ASP A 66 -15.70 -9.95 -3.31
C ASP A 66 -15.74 -10.63 -4.69
N LEU A 67 -14.58 -10.83 -5.33
CA LEU A 67 -14.51 -11.54 -6.62
C LEU A 67 -14.78 -13.03 -6.41
N VAL A 68 -16.06 -13.42 -6.43
CA VAL A 68 -16.47 -14.82 -6.28
C VAL A 68 -16.89 -15.41 -7.62
N ASP A 69 -15.94 -15.61 -8.54
CA ASP A 69 -16.21 -16.50 -9.67
C ASP A 69 -15.12 -17.55 -9.87
N ALA A 70 -15.41 -18.73 -9.32
CA ALA A 70 -14.68 -19.98 -9.59
C ALA A 70 -14.65 -20.35 -11.09
N THR A 71 -15.40 -19.68 -11.97
CA THR A 71 -15.33 -19.85 -13.42
C THR A 71 -14.41 -18.84 -14.11
N LEU A 72 -14.06 -17.73 -13.45
CA LEU A 72 -13.02 -16.79 -13.92
C LEU A 72 -11.62 -17.23 -13.46
N PHE A 73 -11.51 -17.82 -12.25
CA PHE A 73 -10.25 -18.36 -11.71
C PHE A 73 -10.41 -19.82 -11.22
N PRO A 74 -10.55 -20.78 -12.16
CA PRO A 74 -10.87 -22.18 -11.83
C PRO A 74 -9.76 -22.96 -11.10
N GLU A 75 -8.57 -22.38 -10.91
CA GLU A 75 -7.43 -23.03 -10.25
C GLU A 75 -7.31 -22.72 -8.75
N MET A 76 -8.11 -21.81 -8.19
CA MET A 76 -7.89 -21.27 -6.83
C MET A 76 -8.67 -21.93 -5.69
N GLY A 77 -9.31 -23.09 -5.90
CA GLY A 77 -9.58 -24.11 -4.85
C GLY A 77 -10.33 -23.78 -3.54
N GLY A 78 -10.69 -22.53 -3.24
CA GLY A 78 -11.21 -22.10 -1.94
C GLY A 78 -12.74 -22.00 -1.85
N THR A 79 -13.28 -22.13 -0.64
CA THR A 79 -14.68 -21.75 -0.36
C THR A 79 -14.85 -20.23 -0.48
N PRO A 80 -15.90 -19.73 -1.14
CA PRO A 80 -16.27 -18.31 -1.11
C PRO A 80 -16.29 -17.79 0.33
N ARG A 81 -15.43 -16.81 0.64
CA ARG A 81 -15.36 -16.20 1.97
C ARG A 81 -16.37 -15.06 2.06
N ASN A 82 -17.02 -14.93 3.23
CA ASN A 82 -18.15 -14.03 3.46
C ASN A 82 -17.61 -12.69 3.97
N TRP A 83 -17.20 -11.85 3.04
CA TRP A 83 -16.54 -10.57 3.24
C TRP A 83 -17.62 -9.45 3.33
N GLN A 84 -17.50 -8.52 4.29
CA GLN A 84 -18.29 -7.28 4.43
C GLN A 84 -17.63 -6.05 3.77
N ASN A 85 -18.06 -5.68 2.57
CA ASN A 85 -17.47 -4.57 1.81
C ASN A 85 -17.99 -3.19 2.31
N ARG A 86 -17.16 -2.13 2.33
CA ARG A 86 -17.54 -0.71 2.46
C ARG A 86 -17.11 0.12 1.22
N PHE A 87 -18.08 0.43 0.36
CA PHE A 87 -17.93 1.33 -0.79
C PHE A 87 -18.11 2.80 -0.39
N ILE A 88 -17.05 3.62 -0.38
CA ILE A 88 -17.10 5.02 0.04
C ILE A 88 -17.35 5.95 -1.16
N LEU A 89 -18.38 6.79 -1.06
CA LEU A 89 -18.76 7.78 -2.08
C LEU A 89 -18.82 9.21 -1.49
N GLY A 90 -17.68 9.72 -1.03
CA GLY A 90 -17.43 11.14 -0.77
C GLY A 90 -16.48 11.37 0.39
N ASP A 91 -16.43 12.61 0.86
CA ASP A 91 -15.84 13.01 2.14
C ASP A 91 -16.76 14.02 2.86
N TRP A 92 -16.35 14.47 4.05
CA TRP A 92 -17.14 15.42 4.86
C TRP A 92 -17.25 16.83 4.25
N GLN A 93 -16.44 17.15 3.24
CA GLN A 93 -16.46 18.42 2.51
C GLN A 93 -17.41 18.37 1.32
N GLN A 94 -17.51 17.22 0.64
CA GLN A 94 -18.39 17.03 -0.50
C GLN A 94 -18.67 15.55 -0.82
N PRO A 95 -19.84 15.23 -1.41
CA PRO A 95 -20.04 13.93 -2.04
C PRO A 95 -19.03 13.69 -3.16
N TYR A 96 -18.70 12.43 -3.38
CA TYR A 96 -17.80 12.02 -4.46
C TYR A 96 -18.37 12.41 -5.83
N TYR A 97 -17.49 12.84 -6.74
CA TYR A 97 -17.81 13.24 -8.12
C TYR A 97 -18.54 14.55 -8.34
N VAL A 98 -18.59 15.40 -7.32
CA VAL A 98 -19.20 16.72 -7.44
C VAL A 98 -18.20 17.69 -8.05
N SER A 99 -18.32 17.93 -9.36
CA SER A 99 -17.40 18.83 -10.10
C SER A 99 -17.42 20.31 -9.68
N GLY A 100 -18.20 20.70 -8.66
CA GLY A 100 -18.37 22.09 -8.24
C GLY A 100 -18.98 23.03 -9.31
N LEU A 101 -19.36 22.51 -10.49
CA LEU A 101 -19.87 23.27 -11.63
C LEU A 101 -21.40 23.17 -11.74
N PRO A 102 -22.17 24.17 -11.28
CA PRO A 102 -23.63 24.06 -11.03
C PRO A 102 -24.52 23.98 -12.28
N PHE A 103 -23.96 23.86 -13.49
CA PHE A 103 -24.71 23.97 -14.75
C PHE A 103 -24.46 22.84 -15.76
N ILE A 104 -23.65 21.83 -15.43
CA ILE A 104 -23.46 20.67 -16.28
C ILE A 104 -24.22 19.51 -15.65
N PHE A 105 -25.17 18.91 -16.40
CA PHE A 105 -25.87 17.71 -15.94
C PHE A 105 -24.86 16.55 -15.89
N GLY A 106 -24.76 15.98 -14.68
CA GLY A 106 -23.86 14.93 -14.20
C GLY A 106 -23.79 13.63 -15.00
N LEU A 107 -22.98 13.65 -16.05
CA LEU A 107 -22.36 12.47 -16.64
C LEU A 107 -20.88 12.79 -16.87
N ASN A 108 -20.25 13.47 -15.91
CA ASN A 108 -18.83 13.79 -16.00
C ASN A 108 -18.01 12.78 -15.19
N GLN A 109 -18.50 12.30 -14.05
CA GLN A 109 -17.83 11.29 -13.21
C GLN A 109 -18.89 10.50 -12.41
N PHE A 110 -18.86 9.16 -12.42
CA PHE A 110 -19.72 8.31 -11.56
C PHE A 110 -19.13 6.91 -11.35
N ALA A 111 -19.45 6.26 -10.23
CA ALA A 111 -19.02 4.89 -9.93
C ALA A 111 -19.96 3.81 -10.48
N VAL A 112 -19.43 2.65 -10.81
CA VAL A 112 -20.15 1.41 -11.08
C VAL A 112 -19.80 0.46 -9.95
N ILE A 113 -20.78 0.03 -9.16
CA ILE A 113 -20.54 -0.89 -8.04
C ILE A 113 -20.97 -2.30 -8.44
N ALA A 114 -19.99 -3.12 -8.80
CA ALA A 114 -20.17 -4.53 -9.12
C ALA A 114 -20.09 -5.40 -7.86
N ASP A 115 -20.77 -6.53 -7.90
CA ASP A 115 -20.85 -7.55 -6.83
C ASP A 115 -21.40 -7.09 -5.48
N PHE A 116 -22.14 -5.98 -5.44
CA PHE A 116 -22.75 -5.52 -4.19
C PHE A 116 -23.83 -6.49 -3.66
N SER A 117 -23.61 -6.98 -2.44
CA SER A 117 -24.49 -7.82 -1.64
C SER A 117 -25.09 -7.00 -0.48
N SER A 118 -26.37 -6.64 -0.55
CA SER A 118 -27.06 -5.87 0.50
C SER A 118 -27.14 -6.55 1.88
N SER A 119 -26.75 -7.83 1.97
CA SER A 119 -26.66 -8.58 3.23
C SER A 119 -25.28 -8.53 3.89
N GLN A 120 -24.26 -8.09 3.16
CA GLN A 120 -22.87 -8.13 3.58
C GLN A 120 -22.20 -6.76 3.49
N ASP A 121 -22.57 -6.00 2.46
CA ASP A 121 -21.85 -4.82 2.04
C ASP A 121 -22.57 -3.54 2.44
N THR A 122 -21.82 -2.46 2.44
CA THR A 122 -22.25 -1.12 2.80
C THR A 122 -21.77 -0.12 1.78
N ILE A 123 -22.59 0.88 1.50
CA ILE A 123 -22.23 2.06 0.72
C ILE A 123 -22.25 3.23 1.68
N GLN A 124 -21.09 3.85 1.88
CA GLN A 124 -20.96 5.08 2.62
C GLN A 124 -21.22 6.29 1.72
N LEU A 125 -22.07 7.19 2.21
CA LEU A 125 -22.45 8.45 1.60
C LEU A 125 -22.25 9.59 2.60
N HIS A 126 -22.17 10.82 2.09
CA HIS A 126 -22.00 12.02 2.90
C HIS A 126 -23.27 12.89 2.86
N GLY A 127 -23.59 13.55 3.96
CA GLY A 127 -24.85 14.25 4.18
C GLY A 127 -25.90 13.36 4.82
N THR A 128 -27.13 13.41 4.30
CA THR A 128 -28.27 12.65 4.83
C THR A 128 -29.02 11.90 3.72
N PRO A 129 -29.89 10.92 4.05
CA PRO A 129 -30.69 10.23 3.03
C PRO A 129 -31.50 11.17 2.12
N GLU A 130 -31.90 12.34 2.62
CA GLU A 130 -32.63 13.36 1.85
C GLU A 130 -31.83 13.96 0.70
N ASP A 131 -30.51 13.92 0.78
CA ASP A 131 -29.61 14.42 -0.25
C ASP A 131 -29.51 13.48 -1.45
N TYR A 132 -30.07 12.26 -1.34
CA TYR A 132 -29.93 11.24 -2.38
C TYR A 132 -31.27 10.77 -2.95
N GLN A 133 -31.18 10.13 -4.11
CA GLN A 133 -32.29 9.51 -4.79
C GLN A 133 -31.85 8.24 -5.52
N LEU A 134 -32.54 7.14 -5.28
CA LEU A 134 -32.39 5.90 -6.04
C LEU A 134 -33.34 5.88 -7.24
N VAL A 135 -32.85 5.44 -8.40
CA VAL A 135 -33.62 5.21 -9.61
C VAL A 135 -33.35 3.80 -10.12
N THR A 136 -34.32 2.91 -9.95
CA THR A 136 -34.25 1.56 -10.49
C THR A 136 -34.40 1.56 -12.02
N THR A 137 -33.50 0.88 -12.71
CA THR A 137 -33.48 0.70 -14.17
C THR A 137 -33.60 -0.78 -14.53
N PRO A 138 -33.86 -1.14 -15.80
CA PRO A 138 -33.90 -2.55 -16.21
C PRO A 138 -32.59 -3.32 -16.04
N VAL A 139 -31.47 -2.64 -15.81
CA VAL A 139 -30.12 -3.23 -15.75
C VAL A 139 -29.44 -3.03 -14.39
N GLY A 140 -30.11 -2.44 -13.40
CA GLY A 140 -29.54 -2.14 -12.08
C GLY A 140 -30.13 -0.88 -11.45
N THR A 141 -29.50 -0.38 -10.38
CA THR A 141 -29.94 0.82 -9.65
C THR A 141 -28.97 1.97 -9.83
N ALA A 142 -29.48 3.15 -10.22
CA ALA A 142 -28.72 4.40 -10.22
C ALA A 142 -28.91 5.15 -8.90
N LEU A 143 -27.81 5.59 -8.30
CA LEU A 143 -27.77 6.45 -7.13
C LEU A 143 -27.44 7.88 -7.56
N LEU A 144 -28.35 8.81 -7.26
CA LEU A 144 -28.23 10.20 -7.64
C LEU A 144 -28.12 11.10 -6.40
N TRP A 145 -27.30 12.13 -6.48
CA TRP A 145 -27.23 13.20 -5.48
C TRP A 145 -28.06 14.41 -5.89
N ARG A 146 -28.73 15.04 -4.93
CA ARG A 146 -29.71 16.12 -5.15
C ARG A 146 -29.07 17.49 -5.02
N GLN A 147 -28.44 17.97 -6.09
CA GLN A 147 -28.12 19.39 -6.17
C GLN A 147 -29.33 20.22 -6.63
N PHE A 148 -29.43 21.45 -6.16
CA PHE A 148 -30.31 22.42 -6.78
C PHE A 148 -29.54 23.17 -7.89
N PRO A 149 -29.99 23.13 -9.16
CA PRO A 149 -31.31 22.74 -9.66
C PRO A 149 -31.38 21.36 -10.35
N ALA A 150 -30.35 20.52 -10.31
CA ALA A 150 -30.26 19.27 -11.08
C ALA A 150 -29.76 18.08 -10.22
N LEU A 151 -30.24 16.87 -10.55
CA LEU A 151 -29.69 15.65 -9.98
C LEU A 151 -28.36 15.31 -10.68
N ASP A 152 -27.39 14.84 -9.89
CA ASP A 152 -26.12 14.32 -10.38
C ASP A 152 -26.07 12.79 -10.20
N LEU A 153 -25.54 12.04 -11.17
CA LEU A 153 -25.39 10.58 -11.05
C LEU A 153 -24.06 10.31 -10.37
N ILE A 154 -24.07 9.70 -9.18
CA ILE A 154 -22.83 9.42 -8.43
C ILE A 154 -22.45 7.93 -8.46
N ALA A 155 -23.42 7.02 -8.59
CA ALA A 155 -23.12 5.60 -8.72
C ALA A 155 -24.19 4.81 -9.49
N PHE A 156 -23.81 3.67 -10.04
CA PHE A 156 -24.66 2.69 -10.70
C PHE A 156 -24.32 1.28 -10.24
N LEU A 157 -25.30 0.57 -9.68
CA LEU A 157 -25.15 -0.80 -9.21
C LEU A 157 -25.78 -1.76 -10.24
N PRO A 158 -25.02 -2.32 -11.19
CA PRO A 158 -25.53 -3.27 -12.18
C PRO A 158 -26.15 -4.48 -11.50
N LEU A 159 -27.27 -4.96 -12.05
CA LEU A 159 -27.98 -6.16 -11.60
C LEU A 159 -28.51 -6.15 -10.15
N VAL A 160 -28.23 -5.09 -9.39
CA VAL A 160 -28.80 -4.86 -8.06
C VAL A 160 -30.08 -4.04 -8.19
N SER A 161 -31.19 -4.58 -7.72
CA SER A 161 -32.48 -3.90 -7.63
C SER A 161 -32.98 -3.83 -6.19
N ASP A 162 -34.01 -3.02 -5.96
CA ASP A 162 -34.74 -2.96 -4.68
C ASP A 162 -33.96 -2.41 -3.48
N LEU A 163 -32.99 -1.51 -3.74
CA LEU A 163 -32.31 -0.75 -2.70
C LEU A 163 -33.20 0.34 -2.08
N ASN A 164 -32.93 0.68 -0.83
CA ASN A 164 -33.60 1.69 -0.04
C ASN A 164 -32.60 2.46 0.83
N LEU A 165 -32.58 3.79 0.71
CA LEU A 165 -31.66 4.67 1.44
C LEU A 165 -31.80 4.59 2.97
N GLU A 166 -32.89 4.04 3.49
CA GLU A 166 -33.11 3.88 4.93
C GLU A 166 -32.62 2.53 5.49
N ASP A 167 -32.15 1.62 4.63
CA ASP A 167 -31.66 0.31 5.07
C ASP A 167 -30.20 0.39 5.56
N SER A 168 -29.76 -0.63 6.32
CA SER A 168 -28.47 -0.65 7.01
C SER A 168 -27.23 -0.72 6.12
N TYR A 169 -27.41 -1.04 4.84
CA TYR A 169 -26.33 -1.06 3.85
C TYR A 169 -26.06 0.31 3.24
N PHE A 170 -26.80 1.37 3.62
CA PHE A 170 -26.36 2.74 3.41
C PHE A 170 -25.94 3.35 4.74
N GLN A 171 -24.72 3.89 4.78
CA GLN A 171 -24.19 4.62 5.93
C GLN A 171 -24.03 6.09 5.53
N PHE A 172 -24.56 7.01 6.35
CA PHE A 172 -24.51 8.45 6.07
C PHE A 172 -23.63 9.15 7.10
N GLN A 173 -22.54 9.74 6.64
CA GLN A 173 -21.66 10.61 7.40
C GLN A 173 -22.17 12.06 7.27
N GLY A 174 -22.43 12.77 8.35
CA GLY A 174 -23.02 14.12 8.28
C GLY A 174 -22.09 15.19 7.67
N ASP A 175 -22.63 16.35 7.30
CA ASP A 175 -21.89 17.50 6.73
C ASP A 175 -21.07 18.31 7.76
N ARG A 176 -20.47 17.64 8.74
CA ARG A 176 -19.66 18.30 9.77
C ARG A 176 -18.26 17.72 9.75
N PRO A 177 -17.22 18.56 9.95
CA PRO A 177 -15.88 18.06 10.14
C PRO A 177 -15.87 16.97 11.23
N PRO A 178 -15.10 15.89 11.03
CA PRO A 178 -14.98 14.83 12.03
C PRO A 178 -14.56 15.39 13.40
N GLU A 179 -15.13 14.84 14.47
CA GLU A 179 -14.74 15.23 15.84
C GLU A 179 -13.29 14.82 16.12
N GLY A 180 -12.57 15.62 16.92
CA GLY A 180 -11.17 15.33 17.24
C GLY A 180 -10.24 16.47 16.82
N PRO A 181 -8.92 16.35 17.04
CA PRO A 181 -8.15 15.10 17.08
C PRO A 181 -8.38 14.18 18.29
N VAL A 182 -8.25 12.86 18.10
CA VAL A 182 -8.35 11.84 19.15
C VAL A 182 -7.07 11.76 19.99
N LEU A 183 -5.91 11.99 19.36
CA LEU A 183 -4.56 11.85 19.92
C LEU A 183 -3.68 13.06 19.53
N GLU A 184 -3.87 14.19 20.19
CA GLU A 184 -3.11 15.45 19.97
C GLU A 184 -1.58 15.34 20.04
N LYS A 185 -1.03 14.21 20.48
CA LYS A 185 0.42 13.94 20.50
C LYS A 185 0.97 13.47 19.14
N ILE A 186 0.08 13.01 18.26
CA ILE A 186 0.40 12.54 16.92
C ILE A 186 0.34 13.73 15.97
N GLN A 187 1.24 13.74 15.01
CA GLN A 187 1.19 14.71 13.93
C GLN A 187 0.44 14.09 12.75
N GLN A 188 -0.54 14.82 12.22
CA GLN A 188 -1.32 14.42 11.05
C GLN A 188 -1.15 15.50 9.97
N LEU A 189 -1.00 15.07 8.73
CA LEU A 189 -0.74 15.94 7.59
C LEU A 189 -1.49 15.42 6.36
N GLY A 190 -2.33 16.28 5.79
CA GLY A 190 -3.10 15.99 4.60
C GLY A 190 -3.61 17.24 3.91
N THR A 191 -4.15 17.03 2.73
CA THR A 191 -4.83 18.00 1.86
C THR A 191 -6.32 17.63 1.78
N GLU A 192 -7.10 18.28 0.90
CA GLU A 192 -8.49 17.84 0.64
C GLU A 192 -8.55 16.49 -0.10
N GLY A 193 -7.41 15.94 -0.54
CA GLY A 193 -7.32 14.72 -1.35
C GLY A 193 -6.97 13.46 -0.56
N ILE A 194 -6.15 12.60 -1.20
CA ILE A 194 -5.56 11.40 -0.61
C ILE A 194 -4.08 11.69 -0.39
N ASP A 195 -3.65 11.57 0.86
CA ASP A 195 -2.29 11.82 1.32
C ASP A 195 -1.80 10.59 2.09
N GLY A 196 -0.94 9.79 1.45
CA GLY A 196 -0.45 8.53 2.01
C GLY A 196 1.01 8.63 2.41
N PHE A 197 1.34 8.29 3.67
CA PHE A 197 2.72 8.16 4.14
C PHE A 197 3.15 6.71 3.90
N THR A 198 4.13 6.49 3.03
CA THR A 198 4.51 5.14 2.57
C THR A 198 5.65 4.55 3.37
N SER A 199 6.64 5.36 3.75
CA SER A 199 7.79 4.92 4.55
C SER A 199 8.37 6.04 5.40
N LEU A 200 9.06 5.65 6.47
CA LEU A 200 9.85 6.54 7.32
C LEU A 200 11.25 5.99 7.60
N THR A 201 12.19 6.90 7.91
CA THR A 201 13.52 6.56 8.43
C THR A 201 14.00 7.65 9.38
N THR A 202 14.93 7.30 10.27
CA THR A 202 15.65 8.27 11.09
C THR A 202 17.13 8.35 10.69
N ASP A 203 17.77 9.48 10.96
CA ASP A 203 19.23 9.59 10.83
C ASP A 203 19.94 9.59 12.20
N SER A 204 21.27 9.51 12.15
CA SER A 204 22.12 9.56 13.34
C SER A 204 22.03 10.87 14.14
N PHE A 205 21.45 11.92 13.55
CA PHE A 205 21.21 13.23 14.17
C PHE A 205 19.80 13.35 14.78
N ARG A 206 19.01 12.26 14.77
CA ARG A 206 17.64 12.18 15.28
C ARG A 206 16.66 13.05 14.49
N ASN A 207 16.94 13.28 13.21
CA ASN A 207 15.92 13.76 12.29
C ASN A 207 15.09 12.58 11.81
N ILE A 208 13.83 12.85 11.51
CA ILE A 208 12.86 11.90 10.99
C ILE A 208 12.55 12.34 9.58
N TYR A 209 12.59 11.39 8.64
CA TYR A 209 12.25 11.63 7.25
C TYR A 209 11.09 10.71 6.89
N VAL A 210 10.12 11.28 6.20
CA VAL A 210 8.95 10.55 5.74
C VAL A 210 8.73 10.86 4.28
N THR A 211 8.40 9.82 3.50
CA THR A 211 8.01 9.96 2.10
C THR A 211 6.59 9.46 1.91
N GLY A 212 5.98 9.95 0.84
CA GLY A 212 4.66 9.51 0.44
C GLY A 212 4.22 10.17 -0.86
N GLY A 213 2.92 10.16 -1.09
CA GLY A 213 2.35 10.79 -2.27
C GLY A 213 1.04 11.50 -2.00
N THR A 214 0.82 12.56 -2.79
CA THR A 214 -0.42 13.35 -2.83
C THR A 214 -0.81 13.55 -4.28
N GLN A 215 -1.99 13.08 -4.68
CA GLN A 215 -2.52 13.26 -6.04
C GLN A 215 -1.55 12.84 -7.18
N GLY A 216 -0.66 11.86 -6.92
CA GLY A 216 0.31 11.35 -7.89
C GLY A 216 1.66 12.08 -7.93
N ASN A 217 1.91 13.05 -7.04
CA ASN A 217 3.23 13.63 -6.80
C ASN A 217 3.89 13.01 -5.58
N ILE A 218 5.22 12.95 -5.59
CA ILE A 218 6.04 12.48 -4.47
C ILE A 218 6.36 13.66 -3.56
N TRP A 219 6.36 13.43 -2.26
CA TRP A 219 6.91 14.39 -1.31
C TRP A 219 7.80 13.72 -0.28
N ILE A 220 8.72 14.51 0.29
CA ILE A 220 9.62 14.13 1.37
C ILE A 220 9.51 15.20 2.44
N VAL A 221 9.22 14.81 3.68
CA VAL A 221 9.21 15.73 4.83
C VAL A 221 10.30 15.35 5.80
N LYS A 222 11.03 16.35 6.29
CA LYS A 222 11.98 16.22 7.40
C LYS A 222 11.41 16.87 8.66
N TYR A 223 11.50 16.15 9.77
CA TYR A 223 11.17 16.62 11.12
C TYR A 223 12.38 16.52 12.05
N ASP A 224 12.41 17.33 13.10
CA ASP A 224 13.24 17.06 14.27
C ASP A 224 12.57 16.08 15.24
N SER A 225 13.29 15.65 16.28
CA SER A 225 12.79 14.67 17.24
C SER A 225 11.61 15.13 18.10
N ASP A 226 11.25 16.42 18.05
CA ASP A 226 10.12 17.01 18.77
C ASP A 226 8.90 17.19 17.84
N GLY A 227 9.01 16.80 16.56
CA GLY A 227 7.95 16.90 15.56
C GLY A 227 7.91 18.25 14.85
N ASN A 228 8.92 19.11 14.98
CA ASN A 228 8.95 20.35 14.21
C ASN A 228 9.37 20.04 12.78
N GLN A 229 8.54 20.45 11.82
CA GLN A 229 8.85 20.34 10.41
C GLN A 229 10.02 21.26 10.05
N LEU A 230 11.10 20.67 9.52
CA LEU A 230 12.31 21.37 9.13
C LEU A 230 12.27 21.81 7.66
N TRP A 231 11.81 20.90 6.79
CA TRP A 231 11.57 21.18 5.38
C TRP A 231 10.65 20.13 4.75
N ILE A 232 10.08 20.48 3.60
CA ILE A 232 9.38 19.56 2.69
C ILE A 232 9.89 19.80 1.27
N GLN A 233 10.00 18.73 0.50
CA GLN A 233 10.26 18.76 -0.94
C GLN A 233 9.13 18.01 -1.64
N ASP A 234 8.58 18.60 -2.69
CA ASP A 234 7.63 17.98 -3.62
C ASP A 234 8.26 17.87 -5.01
N PHE A 235 8.09 16.72 -5.67
CA PHE A 235 8.58 16.50 -7.02
C PHE A 235 7.80 15.39 -7.74
N GLY A 236 7.87 15.39 -9.06
CA GLY A 236 7.12 14.47 -9.90
C GLY A 236 7.11 14.95 -11.34
N THR A 237 6.37 14.23 -12.15
CA THR A 237 6.08 14.51 -13.55
C THR A 237 4.60 14.89 -13.71
N SER A 238 4.15 15.03 -14.96
CA SER A 238 2.71 15.07 -15.23
C SER A 238 2.06 13.69 -15.28
N SER A 239 2.84 12.63 -15.10
CA SER A 239 2.36 11.25 -14.97
C SER A 239 2.33 10.85 -13.50
N TYR A 240 1.95 9.60 -13.23
CA TYR A 240 2.00 9.06 -11.88
C TYR A 240 3.43 8.85 -11.41
N ASP A 241 3.72 9.35 -10.22
CA ASP A 241 4.97 9.16 -9.50
C ASP A 241 4.67 8.86 -8.02
N THR A 242 5.29 7.83 -7.46
CA THR A 242 5.17 7.54 -6.03
C THR A 242 6.50 7.06 -5.46
N GLY A 243 6.75 7.40 -4.19
CA GLY A 243 7.87 6.87 -3.39
C GLY A 243 7.40 5.67 -2.59
N THR A 244 8.12 4.55 -2.72
CA THR A 244 7.77 3.30 -2.04
C THR A 244 8.55 3.12 -0.73
N ASP A 245 9.82 3.54 -0.68
CA ASP A 245 10.64 3.43 0.52
C ASP A 245 11.76 4.49 0.56
N LEU A 246 12.27 4.77 1.77
CA LEU A 246 13.44 5.61 1.98
C LEU A 246 14.36 5.12 3.11
N VAL A 247 15.64 5.47 2.98
CA VAL A 247 16.66 5.21 4.00
C VAL A 247 17.65 6.37 4.09
N SER A 248 18.21 6.60 5.29
CA SER A 248 19.27 7.58 5.49
C SER A 248 20.63 6.92 5.72
N ASP A 249 21.69 7.52 5.20
CA ASP A 249 23.05 7.09 5.51
C ASP A 249 23.61 7.77 6.77
N ARG A 250 24.80 7.34 7.19
CA ARG A 250 25.49 7.89 8.37
C ARG A 250 25.88 9.37 8.24
N GLU A 251 25.90 9.91 7.03
CA GLU A 251 26.18 11.33 6.77
C GLU A 251 24.90 12.18 6.78
N GLY A 252 23.73 11.53 6.85
CA GLY A 252 22.41 12.17 6.80
C GLY A 252 21.93 12.44 5.37
N ASN A 253 22.55 11.85 4.35
CA ASN A 253 21.95 11.83 3.02
C ASN A 253 20.76 10.86 3.00
N LEU A 254 19.81 11.12 2.13
CA LEU A 254 18.63 10.30 1.95
C LEU A 254 18.67 9.62 0.60
N TYR A 255 18.27 8.37 0.56
CA TYR A 255 18.01 7.62 -0.66
C TYR A 255 16.55 7.23 -0.68
N LEU A 256 15.92 7.45 -1.83
CA LEU A 256 14.50 7.19 -2.03
C LEU A 256 14.34 6.36 -3.28
N VAL A 257 13.44 5.39 -3.20
CA VAL A 257 13.05 4.58 -4.34
C VAL A 257 11.54 4.66 -4.55
N GLY A 258 11.13 4.44 -5.79
CA GLY A 258 9.72 4.43 -6.12
C GLY A 258 9.47 4.01 -7.55
N VAL A 259 8.25 4.24 -8.01
CA VAL A 259 7.82 3.92 -9.37
C VAL A 259 7.28 5.16 -10.07
N THR A 260 7.47 5.20 -11.38
CA THR A 260 7.05 6.30 -12.24
C THR A 260 6.49 5.77 -13.57
N ASN A 261 5.47 6.46 -14.08
CA ASN A 261 4.96 6.31 -15.44
C ASN A 261 5.29 7.55 -16.31
N GLY A 262 6.31 8.30 -15.90
CA GLY A 262 6.76 9.52 -16.53
C GLY A 262 8.27 9.53 -16.76
N ASP A 263 8.73 10.62 -17.37
CA ASP A 263 10.14 10.88 -17.59
C ASP A 263 10.76 11.59 -16.36
N LEU A 264 10.84 10.88 -15.23
CA LEU A 264 11.25 11.47 -13.94
C LEU A 264 12.78 11.57 -13.79
N GLY A 265 13.47 10.44 -13.94
CA GLY A 265 14.93 10.32 -13.86
C GLY A 265 15.59 9.88 -15.16
N GLY A 266 14.79 9.64 -16.19
CA GLY A 266 15.18 9.10 -17.49
C GLY A 266 14.01 9.15 -18.46
N ALA A 267 14.12 8.48 -19.60
CA ALA A 267 12.98 8.29 -20.49
C ALA A 267 12.22 7.04 -20.03
N ASN A 268 10.90 7.16 -19.90
CA ASN A 268 10.02 6.04 -19.56
C ASN A 268 10.13 4.91 -20.60
N ALA A 269 10.44 3.71 -20.14
CA ALA A 269 10.68 2.54 -20.97
C ALA A 269 9.43 1.67 -21.16
N GLY A 270 8.56 1.62 -20.15
CA GLY A 270 7.34 0.83 -20.14
C GLY A 270 6.19 1.50 -19.40
N SER A 271 5.24 0.70 -18.92
CA SER A 271 4.13 1.14 -18.09
C SER A 271 4.61 1.74 -16.77
N PHE A 272 5.45 1.03 -16.03
CA PHE A 272 6.09 1.59 -14.84
C PHE A 272 7.57 1.27 -14.87
N ASP A 273 8.36 2.30 -14.57
CA ASP A 273 9.79 2.18 -14.33
C ASP A 273 10.08 2.44 -12.86
N VAL A 274 11.18 1.88 -12.39
CA VAL A 274 11.74 2.21 -11.08
C VAL A 274 12.53 3.51 -11.19
N TRP A 275 12.42 4.37 -10.19
CA TRP A 275 13.33 5.49 -10.00
C TRP A 275 14.06 5.38 -8.65
N LEU A 276 15.29 5.88 -8.62
CA LEU A 276 16.15 5.96 -7.44
C LEU A 276 16.72 7.37 -7.35
N ALA A 277 16.58 8.03 -6.22
CA ALA A 277 17.08 9.39 -6.00
C ALA A 277 17.93 9.48 -4.73
N LYS A 278 18.87 10.43 -4.73
CA LYS A 278 19.65 10.81 -3.54
C LYS A 278 19.48 12.30 -3.25
N TYR A 279 19.25 12.62 -1.99
CA TYR A 279 19.17 13.97 -1.46
C TYR A 279 20.20 14.17 -0.34
N ASP A 280 20.69 15.39 -0.17
CA ASP A 280 21.46 15.74 1.02
C ASP A 280 20.55 16.03 2.23
N SER A 281 21.14 16.20 3.41
CA SER A 281 20.40 16.46 4.66
C SER A 281 19.60 17.77 4.67
N ASP A 282 19.92 18.69 3.76
CA ASP A 282 19.25 19.98 3.59
C ASP A 282 18.09 19.90 2.58
N GLY A 283 17.85 18.72 2.00
CA GLY A 283 16.78 18.47 1.04
C GLY A 283 17.15 18.83 -0.41
N ASN A 284 18.43 19.04 -0.73
CA ASN A 284 18.85 19.25 -2.11
C ASN A 284 19.01 17.92 -2.83
N GLN A 285 18.36 17.77 -3.99
CA GLN A 285 18.56 16.60 -4.84
C GLN A 285 19.99 16.57 -5.40
N LEU A 286 20.72 15.50 -5.11
CA LEU A 286 22.08 15.26 -5.62
C LEU A 286 22.04 14.56 -6.98
N TRP A 287 21.21 13.53 -7.11
CA TRP A 287 20.96 12.82 -8.37
C TRP A 287 19.62 12.07 -8.33
N ILE A 288 19.10 11.77 -9.52
CA ILE A 288 17.96 10.88 -9.73
C ILE A 288 18.24 10.02 -10.96
N GLN A 289 17.81 8.77 -10.92
CA GLN A 289 17.94 7.80 -12.00
C GLN A 289 16.63 7.05 -12.17
N GLN A 290 16.42 6.53 -13.37
CA GLN A 290 15.25 5.75 -13.73
C GLN A 290 15.68 4.58 -14.60
N PHE A 291 15.10 3.40 -14.34
CA PHE A 291 15.37 2.18 -15.08
C PHE A 291 14.13 1.28 -15.13
N GLY A 292 13.98 0.56 -16.23
CA GLY A 292 12.85 -0.33 -16.48
C GLY A 292 12.96 -1.01 -17.84
N ASN A 293 12.02 -1.90 -18.10
CA ASN A 293 11.82 -2.64 -19.33
C ASN A 293 10.54 -2.15 -20.05
N GLU A 294 10.15 -2.80 -21.15
CA GLU A 294 9.00 -2.34 -21.96
C GLU A 294 7.62 -2.60 -21.32
N LEU A 295 7.58 -3.31 -20.18
CA LEU A 295 6.38 -3.65 -19.43
C LEU A 295 6.34 -2.93 -18.08
N VAL A 296 6.50 -3.65 -16.97
CA VAL A 296 6.35 -3.13 -15.60
C VAL A 296 7.57 -3.53 -14.78
N ASP A 297 8.15 -2.56 -14.10
CA ASP A 297 9.22 -2.74 -13.13
C ASP A 297 8.84 -1.99 -11.86
N LEU A 298 8.73 -2.73 -10.76
CA LEU A 298 8.33 -2.18 -9.46
C LEU A 298 9.46 -2.40 -8.47
N SER A 299 9.73 -1.39 -7.65
CA SER A 299 10.66 -1.47 -6.52
C SER A 299 9.94 -1.15 -5.24
N TYR A 300 10.29 -1.89 -4.20
CA TYR A 300 9.52 -1.93 -2.97
C TYR A 300 10.34 -1.51 -1.76
N SER A 301 11.57 -1.99 -1.63
CA SER A 301 12.39 -1.72 -0.45
C SER A 301 13.78 -1.20 -0.85
N ILE A 302 14.33 -0.35 0.01
CA ILE A 302 15.70 0.16 -0.08
C ILE A 302 16.42 0.03 1.26
N ASP A 303 17.69 -0.37 1.22
CA ASP A 303 18.58 -0.32 2.38
C ASP A 303 19.97 0.21 2.00
N VAL A 304 20.75 0.67 2.97
CA VAL A 304 22.06 1.31 2.77
C VAL A 304 23.14 0.74 3.69
N ASP A 305 24.29 0.40 3.13
CA ASP A 305 25.43 -0.10 3.92
C ASP A 305 26.26 1.04 4.55
N GLY A 306 27.25 0.65 5.36
CA GLY A 306 28.13 1.59 6.04
C GLY A 306 29.07 2.39 5.12
N GLU A 307 29.17 2.04 3.83
CA GLU A 307 29.93 2.76 2.80
C GLU A 307 29.04 3.69 1.96
N GLY A 308 27.72 3.65 2.16
CA GLY A 308 26.75 4.43 1.40
C GLY A 308 26.35 3.79 0.07
N ASN A 309 26.62 2.48 -0.13
CA ASN A 309 26.01 1.76 -1.23
C ASN A 309 24.57 1.41 -0.87
N VAL A 310 23.66 1.50 -1.84
CA VAL A 310 22.24 1.20 -1.65
C VAL A 310 21.84 -0.07 -2.35
N TYR A 311 20.89 -0.78 -1.74
CA TYR A 311 20.38 -2.06 -2.17
C TYR A 311 18.87 -1.92 -2.37
N LEU A 312 18.37 -2.44 -3.49
CA LEU A 312 16.96 -2.37 -3.86
C LEU A 312 16.41 -3.77 -4.08
N SER A 313 15.14 -3.98 -3.76
CA SER A 313 14.38 -5.17 -4.19
C SER A 313 13.09 -4.81 -4.90
N GLY A 314 12.69 -5.68 -5.82
CA GLY A 314 11.47 -5.51 -6.58
C GLY A 314 11.18 -6.68 -7.49
N HIS A 315 10.30 -6.46 -8.47
CA HIS A 315 10.07 -7.43 -9.54
C HIS A 315 9.93 -6.75 -10.90
N SER A 316 10.15 -7.54 -11.95
CA SER A 316 9.95 -7.14 -13.34
C SER A 316 8.95 -8.08 -13.99
N ALA A 317 7.92 -7.52 -14.63
CA ALA A 317 7.00 -8.28 -15.47
C ALA A 317 7.63 -8.50 -16.84
N ARG A 318 7.58 -9.73 -17.36
CA ARG A 318 7.98 -10.04 -18.75
C ARG A 318 7.00 -10.98 -19.42
N ALA A 319 6.91 -10.86 -20.74
CA ALA A 319 6.10 -11.76 -21.55
C ALA A 319 6.79 -13.11 -21.72
N ASP A 320 6.07 -14.20 -21.43
CA ASP A 320 6.62 -15.56 -21.48
C ASP A 320 6.81 -16.11 -22.91
N SER A 321 6.31 -15.40 -23.94
CA SER A 321 6.61 -15.73 -25.34
C SER A 321 6.43 -14.56 -26.32
N GLU A 322 7.27 -14.51 -27.36
CA GLU A 322 7.09 -13.59 -28.49
C GLU A 322 5.93 -14.04 -29.39
N GLY A 323 4.84 -13.27 -29.43
CA GLY A 323 3.81 -13.34 -30.47
C GLY A 323 2.40 -13.72 -29.99
N GLU A 324 1.53 -12.71 -30.00
CA GLU A 324 0.05 -12.70 -29.95
C GLU A 324 -0.67 -13.64 -28.95
N GLN A 325 -1.42 -12.99 -28.03
CA GLN A 325 -2.35 -13.49 -26.99
C GLN A 325 -1.76 -13.66 -25.58
N ALA A 326 -1.00 -12.65 -25.11
CA ALA A 326 -0.56 -12.50 -23.72
C ALA A 326 -1.65 -11.90 -22.80
N LEU A 327 -2.86 -12.47 -22.79
CA LEU A 327 -3.88 -12.03 -21.84
C LEU A 327 -3.78 -12.71 -20.46
N LEU A 328 -2.97 -13.77 -20.30
CA LEU A 328 -2.94 -14.62 -19.10
C LEU A 328 -1.56 -15.29 -18.81
N GLY A 329 -0.45 -14.83 -19.42
CA GLY A 329 0.86 -15.54 -19.36
C GLY A 329 2.04 -14.59 -19.21
N GLN A 330 2.05 -13.84 -18.10
CA GLN A 330 3.18 -13.00 -17.70
C GLN A 330 3.77 -13.62 -16.44
N SER A 331 5.10 -13.79 -16.42
CA SER A 331 5.84 -14.12 -15.20
C SER A 331 6.33 -12.84 -14.54
N LEU A 332 6.34 -12.85 -13.20
CA LEU A 332 6.96 -11.81 -12.38
C LEU A 332 8.29 -12.35 -11.89
N TYR A 333 9.36 -11.63 -12.21
CA TYR A 333 10.72 -12.02 -11.88
C TYR A 333 11.21 -11.16 -10.72
N PRO A 334 11.46 -11.72 -9.54
CA PRO A 334 12.00 -10.95 -8.43
C PRO A 334 13.44 -10.57 -8.75
N TRP A 335 13.88 -9.42 -8.26
CA TRP A 335 15.24 -8.96 -8.42
C TRP A 335 15.75 -8.21 -7.19
N VAL A 336 17.08 -8.18 -7.06
CA VAL A 336 17.82 -7.36 -6.11
C VAL A 336 18.89 -6.60 -6.88
N ALA A 337 19.16 -5.34 -6.52
CA ALA A 337 20.17 -4.52 -7.18
C ALA A 337 21.04 -3.78 -6.16
N LYS A 338 22.29 -3.46 -6.52
CA LYS A 338 23.19 -2.62 -5.73
C LYS A 338 23.70 -1.44 -6.54
N TYR A 339 23.70 -0.25 -5.93
CA TYR A 339 24.24 0.98 -6.47
C TYR A 339 25.25 1.59 -5.50
N ASP A 340 26.28 2.26 -6.01
CA ASP A 340 27.16 3.06 -5.15
C ASP A 340 26.53 4.42 -4.77
N SER A 341 27.17 5.14 -3.86
CA SER A 341 26.69 6.44 -3.37
C SER A 341 26.62 7.57 -4.44
N ASP A 342 27.26 7.37 -5.59
CA ASP A 342 27.23 8.26 -6.77
C ASP A 342 26.12 7.85 -7.76
N GLY A 343 25.38 6.77 -7.46
CA GLY A 343 24.30 6.23 -8.27
C GLY A 343 24.78 5.27 -9.36
N ASN A 344 26.01 4.79 -9.37
CA ASN A 344 26.41 3.80 -10.38
C ASN A 344 25.92 2.41 -9.95
N GLN A 345 25.19 1.73 -10.84
CA GLN A 345 24.80 0.34 -10.61
C GLN A 345 26.06 -0.55 -10.56
N LEU A 346 26.27 -1.23 -9.44
CA LEU A 346 27.38 -2.16 -9.22
C LEU A 346 27.01 -3.57 -9.70
N TRP A 347 25.80 -4.02 -9.38
CA TRP A 347 25.24 -5.28 -9.88
C TRP A 347 23.72 -5.28 -9.85
N PHE A 348 23.12 -6.21 -10.60
CA PHE A 348 21.68 -6.47 -10.66
C PHE A 348 21.48 -7.98 -10.79
N GLN A 349 20.81 -8.58 -9.81
CA GLN A 349 20.53 -10.01 -9.74
C GLN A 349 19.02 -10.22 -9.88
N GLU A 350 18.60 -10.75 -11.01
CA GLU A 350 17.22 -11.20 -11.26
C GLU A 350 17.15 -12.71 -11.11
N PHE A 351 16.08 -13.22 -10.50
CA PHE A 351 15.85 -14.66 -10.39
C PHE A 351 14.87 -15.11 -11.49
N GLU A 352 15.42 -15.71 -12.55
CA GLU A 352 14.66 -16.18 -13.72
C GLU A 352 13.87 -17.47 -13.42
N ILE A 353 12.78 -17.34 -12.66
CA ILE A 353 11.87 -18.44 -12.30
C ILE A 353 10.56 -18.25 -13.03
N SER A 354 10.07 -19.30 -13.69
CA SER A 354 8.78 -19.26 -14.37
C SER A 354 7.65 -19.39 -13.36
N GLY A 355 6.80 -18.37 -13.26
CA GLY A 355 5.76 -18.26 -12.26
C GLY A 355 5.56 -16.82 -11.79
N LEU A 356 4.66 -16.62 -10.83
CA LEU A 356 4.56 -15.35 -10.14
C LEU A 356 5.43 -15.42 -8.89
N THR A 357 6.44 -14.56 -8.83
CA THR A 357 7.33 -14.43 -7.68
C THR A 357 7.77 -12.97 -7.59
N GLU A 358 7.72 -12.40 -6.40
CA GLU A 358 8.06 -10.99 -6.17
C GLU A 358 9.05 -10.85 -5.02
N ALA A 359 9.83 -9.77 -4.98
CA ALA A 359 10.71 -9.43 -3.85
C ALA A 359 10.22 -8.13 -3.20
N TYR A 360 9.83 -8.20 -1.93
CA TYR A 360 9.26 -7.06 -1.20
C TYR A 360 10.25 -6.39 -0.24
N GLY A 361 11.13 -7.16 0.40
CA GLY A 361 12.10 -6.62 1.37
C GLY A 361 13.54 -6.86 0.94
N VAL A 362 14.41 -5.89 1.23
CA VAL A 362 15.87 -6.05 1.19
C VAL A 362 16.49 -5.47 2.46
N ASN A 363 17.54 -6.13 2.96
CA ASN A 363 18.34 -5.62 4.07
C ASN A 363 19.82 -6.00 3.87
N VAL A 364 20.74 -5.13 4.28
CA VAL A 364 22.18 -5.37 4.27
C VAL A 364 22.74 -5.30 5.67
N ASP A 365 23.37 -6.38 6.12
CA ASP A 365 23.97 -6.40 7.45
C ASP A 365 25.35 -5.72 7.49
N SER A 366 25.86 -5.53 8.71
CA SER A 366 27.17 -4.92 8.95
C SER A 366 28.39 -5.69 8.40
N ASN A 367 28.19 -6.90 7.85
CA ASN A 367 29.20 -7.71 7.18
C ASN A 367 29.02 -7.75 5.65
N ASP A 368 28.23 -6.84 5.09
CA ASP A 368 27.91 -6.73 3.66
C ASP A 368 27.18 -7.97 3.09
N ARG A 369 26.49 -8.74 3.96
CA ARG A 369 25.59 -9.81 3.51
C ARG A 369 24.23 -9.20 3.22
N VAL A 370 23.70 -9.50 2.05
CA VAL A 370 22.42 -8.97 1.58
C VAL A 370 21.36 -10.03 1.76
N TYR A 371 20.22 -9.66 2.30
CA TYR A 371 19.07 -10.53 2.48
C TYR A 371 17.88 -9.97 1.73
N ALA A 372 17.07 -10.84 1.14
CA ALA A 372 15.86 -10.45 0.45
C ALA A 372 14.72 -11.41 0.77
N THR A 373 13.49 -10.90 0.80
CA THR A 373 12.29 -11.71 1.00
C THR A 373 11.16 -11.26 0.09
N GLY A 374 10.23 -12.18 -0.18
CA GLY A 374 9.03 -11.94 -0.95
C GLY A 374 8.17 -13.19 -1.00
N TRP A 375 7.14 -13.21 -1.84
CA TRP A 375 6.27 -14.37 -1.98
C TRP A 375 6.45 -15.05 -3.35
N THR A 376 6.00 -16.30 -3.43
CA THR A 376 6.02 -17.12 -4.64
C THR A 376 4.80 -18.04 -4.74
N LEU A 377 4.34 -18.26 -5.96
CA LEU A 377 3.32 -19.28 -6.32
C LEU A 377 3.94 -20.59 -6.85
N VAL A 378 5.27 -20.72 -6.78
CA VAL A 378 6.02 -21.83 -7.38
C VAL A 378 7.11 -22.34 -6.43
N ASP A 379 7.74 -23.44 -6.81
CA ASP A 379 8.92 -23.96 -6.11
C ASP A 379 10.11 -23.01 -6.32
N PHE A 380 10.50 -22.29 -5.27
CA PHE A 380 11.63 -21.36 -5.24
C PHE A 380 12.44 -21.46 -3.94
N GLY A 381 13.38 -22.41 -3.91
CA GLY A 381 14.17 -22.70 -2.69
C GLY A 381 13.54 -23.77 -1.79
N GLY A 382 12.27 -24.13 -2.04
CA GLY A 382 11.57 -25.25 -1.38
C GLY A 382 10.44 -25.81 -2.25
N GLU A 383 9.60 -26.66 -1.66
CA GLU A 383 8.34 -27.10 -2.28
C GLU A 383 7.23 -26.12 -1.89
N ASN A 384 6.41 -25.71 -2.87
CA ASN A 384 5.29 -24.82 -2.61
C ASN A 384 4.21 -25.52 -1.76
N ALA A 385 3.88 -24.95 -0.60
CA ALA A 385 3.03 -25.54 0.41
C ALA A 385 1.54 -25.27 0.19
N GLY A 386 1.20 -24.17 -0.49
CA GLY A 386 -0.18 -23.72 -0.64
C GLY A 386 -0.37 -22.81 -1.84
N LEU A 387 -1.05 -21.68 -1.62
CA LEU A 387 -1.11 -20.64 -2.62
C LEU A 387 0.20 -19.87 -2.56
N TYR A 388 0.29 -18.89 -1.68
CA TYR A 388 1.41 -17.95 -1.68
C TYR A 388 2.33 -18.33 -0.53
N ASP A 389 3.57 -18.64 -0.87
CA ASP A 389 4.59 -18.96 0.12
C ASP A 389 5.61 -17.84 0.22
N ILE A 390 6.19 -17.71 1.40
CA ILE A 390 7.31 -16.82 1.65
C ILE A 390 8.59 -17.47 1.13
N TRP A 391 9.42 -16.69 0.45
CA TRP A 391 10.83 -17.01 0.23
C TRP A 391 11.75 -16.02 0.93
N LEU A 392 12.90 -16.51 1.35
CA LEU A 392 13.97 -15.76 1.99
C LEU A 392 15.29 -16.16 1.33
N ALA A 393 16.10 -15.18 0.93
CA ALA A 393 17.40 -15.42 0.32
C ALA A 393 18.51 -14.63 1.00
N GLN A 394 19.71 -15.20 1.00
CA GLN A 394 20.95 -14.46 1.23
C GLN A 394 21.73 -14.38 -0.08
N LEU A 395 22.28 -13.20 -0.36
CA LEU A 395 23.21 -12.94 -1.46
C LEU A 395 24.56 -12.51 -0.89
N ASP A 396 25.63 -12.87 -1.60
CA ASP A 396 26.97 -12.36 -1.30
C ASP A 396 27.15 -10.90 -1.78
N SER A 397 28.30 -10.30 -1.47
CA SER A 397 28.61 -8.91 -1.83
C SER A 397 28.61 -8.63 -3.34
N ASP A 398 28.77 -9.68 -4.15
CA ASP A 398 28.75 -9.61 -5.62
C ASP A 398 27.34 -9.88 -6.20
N GLY A 399 26.34 -10.10 -5.34
CA GLY A 399 24.95 -10.36 -5.72
C GLY A 399 24.68 -11.83 -6.08
N ASN A 400 25.57 -12.77 -5.78
CA ASN A 400 25.28 -14.19 -6.05
C ASN A 400 24.46 -14.80 -4.91
N PRO A 401 23.42 -15.60 -5.20
CA PRO A 401 22.66 -16.29 -4.16
C PRO A 401 23.54 -17.30 -3.41
N VAL A 402 23.56 -17.20 -2.08
CA VAL A 402 24.25 -18.13 -1.18
C VAL A 402 23.30 -19.26 -0.79
N TRP A 403 22.08 -18.90 -0.38
CA TRP A 403 20.99 -19.82 -0.09
C TRP A 403 19.65 -19.12 -0.35
N ILE A 404 18.61 -19.94 -0.58
CA ILE A 404 17.22 -19.53 -0.74
C ILE A 404 16.38 -20.58 -0.03
N GLU A 405 15.54 -20.14 0.89
CA GLU A 405 14.62 -20.97 1.66
C GLU A 405 13.19 -20.52 1.37
N GLN A 406 12.26 -21.47 1.32
CA GLN A 406 10.83 -21.22 1.11
C GLN A 406 10.03 -21.91 2.20
N PHE A 407 9.01 -21.21 2.70
CA PHE A 407 8.11 -21.71 3.73
C PHE A 407 6.74 -21.05 3.62
N GLY A 408 5.70 -21.79 4.00
CA GLY A 408 4.32 -21.36 3.89
C GLY A 408 3.37 -22.36 4.53
N SER A 409 2.09 -22.03 4.50
CA SER A 409 0.95 -22.85 4.91
C SER A 409 0.22 -23.38 3.66
N GLU A 410 -0.95 -24.01 3.82
CA GLU A 410 -1.79 -24.39 2.66
C GLU A 410 -2.57 -23.19 2.07
N ASP A 411 -2.55 -22.02 2.74
CA ASP A 411 -3.27 -20.80 2.37
C ASP A 411 -2.29 -19.72 1.84
N TYR A 412 -2.56 -18.43 2.09
CA TYR A 412 -1.73 -17.30 1.67
C TYR A 412 -0.78 -16.89 2.79
N ASP A 413 0.50 -16.74 2.46
CA ASP A 413 1.55 -16.31 3.37
C ASP A 413 2.42 -15.23 2.70
N PHE A 414 2.43 -14.03 3.27
CA PHE A 414 3.13 -12.87 2.72
C PHE A 414 4.20 -12.35 3.66
N PRO A 415 5.38 -11.94 3.17
CA PRO A 415 6.38 -11.19 3.93
C PRO A 415 6.41 -9.69 3.55
N TRP A 416 6.20 -8.79 4.53
CA TRP A 416 6.21 -7.33 4.31
C TRP A 416 7.46 -6.60 4.79
N GLY A 417 8.34 -7.30 5.51
CA GLY A 417 9.56 -6.68 5.99
C GLY A 417 10.59 -7.69 6.44
N ILE A 418 11.85 -7.26 6.36
CA ILE A 418 13.03 -7.99 6.75
C ILE A 418 14.02 -7.03 7.40
N ASP A 419 14.69 -7.46 8.46
CA ASP A 419 15.79 -6.73 9.09
C ASP A 419 16.74 -7.69 9.83
N THR A 420 17.92 -7.22 10.23
CA THR A 420 18.96 -8.03 10.88
C THR A 420 19.42 -7.46 12.22
N ASP A 421 19.76 -8.36 13.16
CA ASP A 421 20.43 -7.95 14.40
C ASP A 421 21.95 -7.82 14.25
N SER A 422 22.60 -7.31 15.29
CA SER A 422 24.06 -7.12 15.33
C SER A 422 24.89 -8.41 15.20
N GLN A 423 24.26 -9.58 15.33
CA GLN A 423 24.87 -10.90 15.14
C GLN A 423 24.64 -11.44 13.72
N GLY A 424 23.84 -10.74 12.92
CA GLY A 424 23.41 -11.13 11.58
C GLY A 424 22.36 -12.24 11.58
N ASN A 425 21.58 -12.38 12.66
CA ASN A 425 20.34 -13.13 12.57
C ASN A 425 19.33 -12.28 11.80
N ILE A 426 18.45 -12.96 11.07
CA ILE A 426 17.50 -12.35 10.17
C ILE A 426 16.12 -12.45 10.82
N TYR A 427 15.38 -11.35 10.78
CA TYR A 427 14.00 -11.28 11.20
C TYR A 427 13.14 -10.89 10.01
N THR A 428 12.07 -11.63 9.80
CA THR A 428 11.10 -11.35 8.73
C THR A 428 9.70 -11.45 9.29
N THR A 429 8.81 -10.61 8.80
CA THR A 429 7.42 -10.52 9.27
C THR A 429 6.46 -10.36 8.10
N GLY A 430 5.20 -10.65 8.36
CA GLY A 430 4.12 -10.47 7.42
C GLY A 430 2.81 -11.03 7.96
N TRP A 431 1.85 -11.29 7.08
CA TRP A 431 0.57 -11.89 7.47
C TRP A 431 0.36 -13.26 6.82
N THR A 432 -0.51 -14.06 7.43
CA THR A 432 -0.92 -15.38 6.93
C THR A 432 -2.42 -15.57 7.08
N LEU A 433 -3.04 -16.29 6.13
CA LEU A 433 -4.41 -16.80 6.22
C LEU A 433 -4.48 -18.26 6.71
N GLY A 434 -3.33 -18.85 7.06
CA GLY A 434 -3.21 -20.26 7.44
C GLY A 434 -2.42 -20.50 8.73
N ASP A 435 -2.17 -21.79 9.00
CA ASP A 435 -1.48 -22.28 10.20
C ASP A 435 0.05 -22.28 10.00
N LEU A 436 0.68 -21.10 9.99
CA LEU A 436 2.12 -20.94 9.67
C LEU A 436 3.04 -21.14 10.89
N GLY A 437 2.82 -20.34 11.93
CA GLY A 437 3.60 -20.36 13.18
C GLY A 437 2.77 -20.72 14.42
N GLY A 438 1.48 -20.96 14.22
CA GLY A 438 0.45 -21.24 15.20
C GLY A 438 -0.83 -21.67 14.49
N ALA A 439 -1.95 -21.70 15.21
CA ALA A 439 -3.25 -21.86 14.57
C ALA A 439 -3.76 -20.47 14.14
N ASN A 440 -4.30 -20.36 12.92
CA ASN A 440 -4.91 -19.14 12.43
C ASN A 440 -6.11 -18.76 13.32
N ALA A 441 -6.09 -17.55 13.87
CA ALA A 441 -7.05 -17.07 14.83
C ALA A 441 -8.27 -16.43 14.16
N GLY A 442 -8.11 -15.88 12.96
CA GLY A 442 -9.13 -15.12 12.24
C GLY A 442 -8.94 -15.10 10.72
N SER A 443 -8.65 -13.94 10.18
CA SER A 443 -8.39 -13.73 8.76
C SER A 443 -6.88 -13.49 8.60
N TYR A 444 -6.43 -12.24 8.51
CA TYR A 444 -5.01 -11.90 8.43
C TYR A 444 -4.37 -12.00 9.81
N ASP A 445 -3.58 -13.05 10.04
CA ASP A 445 -2.81 -13.20 11.26
C ASP A 445 -1.36 -12.74 11.07
N PRO A 446 -0.84 -11.84 11.92
CA PRO A 446 0.54 -11.43 11.88
C PRO A 446 1.48 -12.56 12.33
N TRP A 447 2.62 -12.66 11.65
CA TRP A 447 3.70 -13.57 12.00
C TRP A 447 5.06 -12.88 11.99
N VAL A 448 5.98 -13.37 12.82
CA VAL A 448 7.39 -12.97 12.84
C VAL A 448 8.26 -14.22 12.97
N ALA A 449 9.33 -14.30 12.19
CA ALA A 449 10.25 -15.42 12.20
C ALA A 449 11.70 -14.94 12.36
N LYS A 450 12.51 -15.77 13.01
CA LYS A 450 13.96 -15.58 13.16
C LYS A 450 14.71 -16.71 12.46
N TYR A 451 15.72 -16.34 11.68
CA TYR A 451 16.68 -17.23 11.03
C TYR A 451 18.09 -16.88 11.50
N ASP A 452 18.96 -17.87 11.59
CA ASP A 452 20.39 -17.60 11.71
C ASP A 452 20.99 -17.21 10.35
N SER A 453 22.24 -16.74 10.36
CA SER A 453 22.90 -16.24 9.16
C SER A 453 23.18 -17.30 8.10
N GLU A 454 23.04 -18.58 8.47
CA GLU A 454 23.16 -19.74 7.61
C GLU A 454 21.81 -20.21 7.04
N GLY A 455 20.72 -19.48 7.30
CA GLY A 455 19.39 -19.77 6.76
C GLY A 455 18.59 -20.79 7.58
N ASN A 456 19.03 -21.17 8.79
CA ASN A 456 18.25 -22.09 9.63
C ASN A 456 17.21 -21.32 10.45
N GLN A 457 15.95 -21.69 10.29
CA GLN A 457 14.85 -21.16 11.10
C GLN A 457 15.06 -21.50 12.58
N GLN A 458 15.17 -20.47 13.42
CA GLN A 458 15.29 -20.62 14.87
C GLN A 458 13.90 -20.70 15.51
N TRP A 459 12.99 -19.82 15.08
CA TRP A 459 11.61 -19.81 15.52
C TRP A 459 10.70 -19.04 14.56
N ILE A 460 9.40 -19.33 14.65
CA ILE A 460 8.33 -18.50 14.10
C ILE A 460 7.27 -18.29 15.20
N ARG A 461 6.63 -17.12 15.18
CA ARG A 461 5.51 -16.75 16.05
C ARG A 461 4.38 -16.25 15.16
N GLN A 462 3.18 -16.73 15.42
CA GLN A 462 1.94 -16.22 14.84
C GLN A 462 1.03 -15.82 15.99
N PHE A 463 0.35 -14.69 15.83
CA PHE A 463 -0.58 -14.15 16.82
C PHE A 463 -1.73 -13.47 16.10
N GLY A 464 -2.82 -13.16 16.80
CA GLY A 464 -4.01 -12.57 16.19
C GLY A 464 -5.25 -12.74 17.07
N THR A 465 -6.36 -12.21 16.59
CA THR A 465 -7.72 -12.31 17.13
C THR A 465 -8.62 -13.05 16.13
N SER A 466 -9.94 -13.02 16.33
CA SER A 466 -10.87 -13.61 15.36
C SER A 466 -11.15 -12.75 14.12
N GLY A 467 -10.61 -11.54 14.07
CA GLY A 467 -10.78 -10.59 12.97
C GLY A 467 -9.54 -10.52 12.08
N ASP A 468 -9.31 -9.34 11.52
CA ASP A 468 -8.09 -9.01 10.77
C ASP A 468 -7.06 -8.37 11.72
N ASP A 469 -5.81 -8.80 11.66
CA ASP A 469 -4.73 -8.35 12.56
C ASP A 469 -3.39 -8.11 11.82
N GLY A 470 -3.43 -7.97 10.49
CA GLY A 470 -2.27 -7.98 9.60
C GLY A 470 -1.12 -7.05 10.01
N THR A 471 0.13 -7.50 9.78
CA THR A 471 1.33 -6.66 9.90
C THR A 471 1.50 -5.76 8.68
N GLY A 472 1.78 -4.49 8.92
CA GLY A 472 1.98 -3.48 7.89
C GLY A 472 0.77 -3.30 6.98
N THR A 473 0.76 -2.17 6.29
CA THR A 473 -0.07 -1.94 5.10
C THR A 473 0.78 -1.58 3.88
N PHE A 474 2.05 -1.26 4.13
CA PHE A 474 3.14 -1.11 3.19
C PHE A 474 4.36 -1.88 3.72
N LEU A 475 5.43 -1.79 2.95
CA LEU A 475 6.71 -2.43 3.15
C LEU A 475 7.41 -1.80 4.37
N LYS A 476 8.32 -2.55 5.02
CA LYS A 476 9.05 -2.13 6.23
C LYS A 476 8.21 -2.14 7.52
N ALA A 477 7.44 -3.20 7.72
CA ALA A 477 6.65 -3.46 8.93
C ALA A 477 7.47 -3.95 10.14
N ILE A 478 8.79 -4.07 10.02
CA ILE A 478 9.72 -4.53 11.06
C ILE A 478 10.95 -3.62 11.12
N GLU A 479 11.47 -3.42 12.32
CA GLU A 479 12.75 -2.75 12.60
C GLU A 479 13.44 -3.50 13.75
N VAL A 480 14.74 -3.74 13.62
CA VAL A 480 15.62 -4.24 14.66
C VAL A 480 16.59 -3.12 15.07
N ASP A 481 16.43 -2.62 16.29
CA ASP A 481 17.25 -1.48 16.74
C ASP A 481 18.70 -1.89 17.05
N SER A 482 19.54 -0.88 17.33
CA SER A 482 20.95 -1.09 17.69
C SER A 482 21.20 -1.87 18.99
N ASN A 483 20.15 -2.15 19.78
CA ASN A 483 20.18 -2.98 20.97
C ASN A 483 19.62 -4.40 20.72
N ASP A 484 19.38 -4.76 19.46
CA ASP A 484 18.75 -6.01 19.01
C ASP A 484 17.30 -6.19 19.51
N ASN A 485 16.58 -5.11 19.81
CA ASN A 485 15.14 -5.16 20.05
C ASN A 485 14.40 -5.23 18.72
N ILE A 486 13.36 -6.07 18.64
CA ILE A 486 12.56 -6.24 17.43
C ILE A 486 11.24 -5.49 17.60
N PHE A 487 10.91 -4.61 16.67
CA PHE A 487 9.65 -3.87 16.62
C PHE A 487 8.85 -4.24 15.40
N LEU A 488 7.54 -4.36 15.57
CA LEU A 488 6.57 -4.67 14.52
C LEU A 488 5.45 -3.64 14.52
N THR A 489 4.85 -3.39 13.36
CA THR A 489 3.63 -2.58 13.26
C THR A 489 2.63 -3.18 12.27
N GLY A 490 1.36 -2.79 12.39
CA GLY A 490 0.28 -3.24 11.52
C GLY A 490 -1.05 -2.63 11.91
N TYR A 491 -2.14 -3.31 11.55
CA TYR A 491 -3.51 -2.87 11.79
C TYR A 491 -4.40 -4.00 12.34
N THR A 492 -5.51 -3.65 12.99
CA THR A 492 -6.48 -4.63 13.51
C THR A 492 -7.91 -4.09 13.56
N ASP A 493 -8.92 -4.91 13.28
CA ASP A 493 -10.36 -4.57 13.49
C ASP A 493 -10.88 -5.00 14.87
N SER A 494 -9.96 -5.38 15.75
CA SER A 494 -10.28 -6.11 16.96
C SER A 494 -9.42 -5.68 18.13
N ASN A 495 -9.67 -6.28 19.30
CA ASN A 495 -8.97 -5.94 20.55
C ASN A 495 -7.65 -6.72 20.65
N LEU A 496 -6.66 -6.38 19.83
CA LEU A 496 -5.36 -7.07 19.79
C LEU A 496 -4.41 -6.57 20.90
N GLY A 497 -4.18 -5.27 20.93
CA GLY A 497 -3.29 -4.59 21.89
C GLY A 497 -4.00 -3.59 22.81
N GLY A 498 -5.29 -3.36 22.57
CA GLY A 498 -6.11 -2.38 23.26
C GLY A 498 -7.59 -2.58 22.97
N ALA A 499 -8.40 -1.56 23.27
CA ALA A 499 -9.78 -1.54 22.79
C ALA A 499 -9.81 -0.96 21.39
N ASN A 500 -10.41 -1.67 20.44
CA ASN A 500 -10.61 -1.21 19.08
C ASN A 500 -11.51 0.04 19.07
N ALA A 501 -11.05 1.09 18.41
CA ALA A 501 -11.70 2.39 18.37
C ALA A 501 -12.69 2.51 17.21
N GLY A 502 -12.50 1.75 16.13
CA GLY A 502 -13.22 1.91 14.88
C GLY A 502 -13.09 0.72 13.93
N PHE A 503 -12.90 0.99 12.65
CA PHE A 503 -12.81 -0.07 11.64
C PHE A 503 -11.48 -0.80 11.73
N TYR A 504 -10.36 -0.11 11.48
CA TYR A 504 -9.03 -0.64 11.77
C TYR A 504 -8.26 0.36 12.61
N ASP A 505 -7.50 -0.16 13.57
CA ASP A 505 -6.59 0.61 14.41
C ASP A 505 -5.14 0.16 14.16
N PRO A 506 -4.17 1.09 14.11
CA PRO A 506 -2.77 0.73 14.13
C PRO A 506 -2.39 0.05 15.45
N TRP A 507 -1.50 -0.93 15.34
CA TRP A 507 -0.82 -1.52 16.47
C TRP A 507 0.70 -1.49 16.29
N VAL A 508 1.41 -1.48 17.42
CA VAL A 508 2.87 -1.51 17.49
C VAL A 508 3.27 -2.51 18.57
N ALA A 509 4.22 -3.39 18.30
CA ALA A 509 4.66 -4.40 19.24
C ALA A 509 6.19 -4.46 19.36
N LYS A 510 6.68 -4.89 20.53
CA LYS A 510 8.10 -5.16 20.78
C LYS A 510 8.29 -6.62 21.16
N TYR A 511 9.34 -7.24 20.64
CA TYR A 511 9.79 -8.59 20.94
C TYR A 511 11.25 -8.59 21.39
N ASP A 512 11.60 -9.57 22.22
CA ASP A 512 13.00 -9.92 22.48
C ASP A 512 13.54 -10.91 21.43
N SER A 513 14.86 -11.13 21.44
CA SER A 513 15.56 -12.02 20.50
C SER A 513 15.14 -13.50 20.58
N ASP A 514 14.47 -13.92 21.64
CA ASP A 514 13.92 -15.26 21.84
C ASP A 514 12.48 -15.38 21.30
N GLY A 515 11.93 -14.29 20.76
CA GLY A 515 10.59 -14.21 20.20
C GLY A 515 9.51 -14.13 21.27
N ASN A 516 9.81 -13.58 22.46
CA ASN A 516 8.80 -13.24 23.46
C ASN A 516 8.32 -11.80 23.23
N GLN A 517 7.00 -11.63 23.14
CA GLN A 517 6.39 -10.31 23.07
C GLN A 517 6.51 -9.60 24.43
N LEU A 518 7.15 -8.44 24.43
CA LEU A 518 7.36 -7.61 25.61
C LEU A 518 6.20 -6.65 25.86
N TRP A 519 5.70 -6.03 24.79
CA TRP A 519 4.49 -5.20 24.81
C TRP A 519 3.84 -5.12 23.43
N ILE A 520 2.57 -4.73 23.41
CA ILE A 520 1.82 -4.29 22.23
C ILE A 520 0.95 -3.10 22.63
N GLN A 521 0.82 -2.16 21.71
CA GLN A 521 -0.01 -0.98 21.83
C GLN A 521 -0.94 -0.92 20.64
N GLN A 522 -2.15 -0.43 20.87
CA GLN A 522 -3.15 -0.21 19.84
C GLN A 522 -3.83 1.12 20.13
N PHE A 523 -4.04 1.91 19.09
CA PHE A 523 -4.65 3.22 19.16
C PHE A 523 -5.28 3.56 17.82
N GLY A 524 -6.28 4.44 17.77
CA GLY A 524 -6.97 4.76 16.52
C GLY A 524 -8.15 5.70 16.74
N THR A 525 -8.91 5.90 15.69
CA THR A 525 -10.16 6.65 15.65
C THR A 525 -11.34 5.71 15.34
N PRO A 526 -12.59 6.22 15.31
CA PRO A 526 -13.71 5.43 14.81
C PRO A 526 -13.65 5.07 13.32
N GLU A 527 -12.77 5.70 12.54
CA GLU A 527 -12.62 5.46 11.11
C GLU A 527 -11.50 4.43 10.84
N PHE A 528 -11.00 4.34 9.61
CA PHE A 528 -9.86 3.50 9.28
C PHE A 528 -8.54 4.20 9.64
N ASP A 529 -7.71 3.53 10.43
CA ASP A 529 -6.36 3.96 10.78
C ASP A 529 -5.39 2.79 10.53
N TYR A 530 -4.28 3.06 9.84
CA TYR A 530 -3.29 2.04 9.49
C TYR A 530 -1.88 2.49 9.79
N ALA A 531 -1.03 1.57 10.23
CA ALA A 531 0.41 1.77 10.30
C ALA A 531 1.13 0.96 9.22
N GLY A 532 2.00 1.63 8.46
CA GLY A 532 2.72 1.08 7.31
C GLY A 532 4.22 0.93 7.52
N SER A 533 4.86 1.82 8.28
CA SER A 533 6.32 1.82 8.43
C SER A 533 6.74 2.24 9.84
N ILE A 534 7.90 1.73 10.27
CA ILE A 534 8.45 1.87 11.61
C ILE A 534 9.96 2.12 11.53
N SER A 535 10.50 2.95 12.41
CA SER A 535 11.95 3.13 12.57
C SER A 535 12.30 3.64 13.96
N SER A 536 13.50 3.33 14.43
CA SER A 536 14.00 3.75 15.73
C SER A 536 15.06 4.85 15.61
N ASP A 537 15.21 5.70 16.64
CA ASP A 537 16.39 6.57 16.78
C ASP A 537 17.39 6.02 17.82
N ASN A 538 18.58 6.62 17.86
CA ASN A 538 19.63 6.27 18.80
C ASN A 538 19.39 6.75 20.25
N ALA A 539 18.16 7.14 20.60
CA ALA A 539 17.75 7.64 21.91
C ALA A 539 16.51 6.93 22.45
N ASP A 540 16.34 5.65 22.08
CA ASP A 540 15.23 4.77 22.50
C ASP A 540 13.85 5.33 22.14
N ASN A 541 13.73 6.10 21.04
CA ASN A 541 12.44 6.50 20.49
C ASN A 541 12.11 5.64 19.27
N LEU A 542 10.83 5.33 19.13
CA LEU A 542 10.26 4.62 18.01
C LEU A 542 9.31 5.57 17.27
N TYR A 543 9.43 5.64 15.96
CA TYR A 543 8.54 6.42 15.11
C TYR A 543 7.76 5.46 14.24
N VAL A 544 6.46 5.70 14.11
CA VAL A 544 5.54 4.89 13.32
C VAL A 544 4.73 5.83 12.45
N THR A 545 4.52 5.45 11.20
CA THR A 545 3.74 6.23 10.24
C THR A 545 2.69 5.39 9.56
N GLY A 546 1.66 6.06 9.06
CA GLY A 546 0.73 5.48 8.12
C GLY A 546 -0.34 6.49 7.74
N TRP A 547 -1.58 6.05 7.60
CA TRP A 547 -2.68 6.90 7.16
C TRP A 547 -3.95 6.69 7.96
N THR A 548 -4.85 7.67 7.87
CA THR A 548 -6.10 7.77 8.63
C THR A 548 -7.20 8.41 7.78
N GLU A 549 -8.41 7.85 7.84
CA GLU A 549 -9.64 8.51 7.39
C GLU A 549 -10.28 9.37 8.51
N GLY A 550 -9.76 9.28 9.72
CA GLY A 550 -10.23 10.01 10.89
C GLY A 550 -9.33 11.17 11.32
N SER A 551 -9.82 11.95 12.29
CA SER A 551 -9.07 13.00 12.98
C SER A 551 -8.19 12.39 14.07
N LEU A 552 -7.08 11.75 13.71
CA LEU A 552 -6.18 11.06 14.64
C LEU A 552 -5.32 12.07 15.42
N GLY A 553 -4.45 12.80 14.73
CA GLY A 553 -3.51 13.78 15.30
C GLY A 553 -3.93 15.24 15.09
N ASP A 554 -4.65 15.52 14.01
CA ASP A 554 -5.29 16.81 13.70
C ASP A 554 -6.70 16.55 13.12
N LEU A 555 -7.43 17.59 12.73
CA LEU A 555 -8.65 17.45 11.95
C LEU A 555 -8.33 16.83 10.58
N ASN A 556 -9.06 15.77 10.24
CA ASN A 556 -8.93 15.14 8.92
C ASN A 556 -9.21 16.15 7.80
N ALA A 557 -8.24 16.33 6.90
CA ALA A 557 -8.23 17.39 5.91
C ALA A 557 -8.98 17.03 4.63
N GLY A 558 -9.12 15.73 4.32
CA GLY A 558 -9.69 15.24 3.06
C GLY A 558 -10.27 13.85 3.17
N ALA A 559 -9.95 12.98 2.21
CA ALA A 559 -10.39 11.58 2.24
C ALA A 559 -9.48 10.75 3.15
N VAL A 560 -8.16 10.90 3.00
CA VAL A 560 -7.15 10.15 3.73
C VAL A 560 -5.99 11.08 4.01
N ASP A 561 -5.58 11.16 5.28
CA ASP A 561 -4.40 11.91 5.70
C ASP A 561 -3.30 10.96 6.15
N GLY A 562 -2.06 11.42 6.07
CA GLY A 562 -0.93 10.74 6.68
C GLY A 562 -0.71 11.15 8.12
N TRP A 563 -0.09 10.28 8.91
CA TRP A 563 0.21 10.57 10.31
C TRP A 563 1.55 9.97 10.76
N ILE A 564 2.16 10.60 11.78
CA ILE A 564 3.39 10.12 12.44
C ILE A 564 3.18 10.14 13.96
N ALA A 565 3.46 9.00 14.59
CA ALA A 565 3.45 8.82 16.03
C ALA A 565 4.87 8.56 16.56
N LYS A 566 5.16 9.07 17.76
CA LYS A 566 6.38 8.77 18.50
C LYS A 566 6.04 7.97 19.75
N LEU A 567 6.75 6.87 19.98
CA LEU A 567 6.60 6.02 21.15
C LEU A 567 7.95 5.88 21.88
N ASP A 568 7.90 5.71 23.19
CA ASP A 568 9.06 5.26 23.97
C ASP A 568 9.33 3.79 23.66
N ALA A 569 10.51 3.46 23.13
CA ALA A 569 10.81 2.12 22.62
C ALA A 569 10.87 1.05 23.73
N GLU A 570 11.03 1.45 25.00
CA GLU A 570 11.04 0.49 26.11
C GLU A 570 9.63 0.16 26.61
N SER A 571 8.78 1.17 26.77
CA SER A 571 7.45 1.02 27.37
C SER A 571 6.29 0.95 26.38
N GLY A 572 6.51 1.36 25.13
CA GLY A 572 5.46 1.56 24.12
C GLY A 572 4.57 2.78 24.40
N ILE A 573 4.89 3.63 25.38
CA ILE A 573 4.02 4.76 25.71
C ILE A 573 4.15 5.85 24.64
N LEU A 574 3.01 6.26 24.06
CA LEU A 574 2.91 7.39 23.13
C LEU A 574 3.50 8.69 23.75
N GLN A 575 4.53 9.21 23.10
CA GLN A 575 5.22 10.46 23.42
C GLN A 575 4.66 11.60 22.58
N ASP A 576 4.97 12.82 22.98
CA ASP A 576 4.59 14.03 22.26
C ASP A 576 5.46 14.19 20.99
N PHE A 577 4.81 14.31 19.84
CA PHE A 577 5.38 14.63 18.54
C PHE A 577 4.56 15.72 17.83
N SER A 578 3.83 16.53 18.59
CA SER A 578 2.92 17.57 18.08
C SER A 578 3.62 18.89 17.70
N GLY A 579 4.88 18.82 17.27
CA GLY A 579 5.69 19.98 16.91
C GLY A 579 5.10 20.81 15.75
N THR A 580 5.75 21.93 15.44
CA THR A 580 5.20 22.90 14.49
C THR A 580 5.26 22.42 13.04
N VAL A 581 4.12 22.48 12.33
CA VAL A 581 4.03 22.31 10.86
C VAL A 581 3.83 23.69 10.23
N ASP A 582 4.88 24.23 9.64
CA ASP A 582 4.87 25.58 9.06
C ASP A 582 4.77 25.59 7.52
N ILE A 583 4.99 24.43 6.88
CA ILE A 583 5.04 24.30 5.42
C ILE A 583 4.03 23.23 4.96
N PRO A 584 2.93 23.62 4.29
CA PRO A 584 1.92 22.65 3.87
C PRO A 584 2.45 21.74 2.76
N ILE A 585 1.91 20.53 2.66
CA ILE A 585 2.01 19.72 1.43
C ILE A 585 1.26 20.48 0.33
N LEU A 586 1.90 20.61 -0.84
CA LEU A 586 1.26 21.20 -2.01
C LEU A 586 0.52 20.10 -2.78
N GLY A 587 -0.76 20.32 -3.04
CA GLY A 587 -1.60 19.46 -3.89
C GLY A 587 -1.58 19.84 -5.36
#